data_AF-A0A929NX63-F1
#
_entry.id   AF-A0A929NX63-F1
#
_cell.length_a   1.000
_cell.length_b   1.000
_cell.length_c   1.000
_cell.angle_alpha   90.00
_cell.angle_beta   90.00
_cell.angle_gamma   90.00
#
_symmetry.space_group_name_H-M   'P 1'
#
loop_
_entity.id
_entity.type
_entity.pdbx_description
1 polymer ?
#
loop_
_entity_poly.entity_id
_entity_poly.type
_entity_poly.pdbx_seq_one_letter_code
_entity_poly.pdbx_strand_id
1 'polypeptide(L)' 'MKGDEIPEWVCWVAQDADGVWWGYQVEPNQSHSGWYENEVGDSVYLGLGQVTDEWLSTLKRVK' A
#
# COMPACT_ATOMS: atom_id res chain seq x y z
N MET A 1 5.20 3.27 -17.15
CA MET A 1 4.85 2.09 -16.32
C MET A 1 3.57 1.55 -16.93
N LYS A 2 3.58 0.29 -17.43
CA LYS A 2 2.30 -0.35 -17.80
C LYS A 2 1.50 -0.40 -16.50
N GLY A 3 0.32 0.21 -16.50
CA GLY A 3 -0.58 0.13 -15.38
C GLY A 3 -1.04 -1.32 -15.28
N ASP A 4 -0.36 -2.09 -14.44
CA ASP A 4 -1.00 -3.27 -13.87
C ASP A 4 -2.14 -2.70 -13.01
N GLU A 5 -3.36 -2.87 -13.50
CA GLU A 5 -4.57 -2.38 -12.83
C GLU A 5 -4.55 -2.88 -11.38
N ILE A 6 -4.78 -1.95 -10.45
CA ILE A 6 -4.93 -2.29 -9.04
C ILE A 6 -6.03 -3.36 -8.96
N PRO A 7 -5.75 -4.56 -8.40
CA PRO A 7 -6.72 -5.65 -8.39
C PRO A 7 -8.06 -5.23 -7.78
N GLU A 8 -9.17 -5.76 -8.29
CA GLU A 8 -10.51 -5.34 -7.83
C GLU A 8 -10.78 -5.60 -6.34
N TRP A 9 -10.03 -6.49 -5.68
CA TRP A 9 -10.20 -6.73 -4.25
C TRP A 9 -9.46 -5.70 -3.38
N VAL A 10 -8.60 -4.85 -3.96
CA VAL A 10 -7.85 -3.83 -3.21
C VAL A 10 -8.78 -2.67 -2.85
N CYS A 11 -8.89 -2.39 -1.55
CA CYS A 11 -9.66 -1.27 -1.02
C CYS A 11 -8.75 -0.13 -0.53
N TRP A 12 -7.48 -0.42 -0.24
CA TRP A 12 -6.51 0.52 0.33
C TRP A 12 -5.17 0.44 -0.39
N VAL A 13 -4.48 1.57 -0.46
CA VAL A 13 -3.10 1.65 -0.95
C VAL A 13 -2.26 2.44 0.03
N ALA A 14 -1.01 2.04 0.19
CA ALA A 14 -0.05 2.77 1.00
C ALA A 14 1.38 2.54 0.48
N GLN A 15 2.24 3.50 0.76
CA GLN A 15 3.66 3.43 0.45
C GLN A 15 4.46 3.21 1.74
N ASP A 16 5.45 2.34 1.66
CA ASP A 16 6.45 2.15 2.71
C ASP A 16 7.51 3.26 2.65
N ALA A 17 8.32 3.35 3.71
CA ALA A 17 9.37 4.37 3.82
C ALA A 17 10.45 4.27 2.72
N ASP A 18 10.62 3.08 2.13
CA ASP A 18 11.57 2.81 1.04
C ASP A 18 10.98 3.05 -0.35
N GLY A 19 9.73 3.52 -0.42
CA GLY A 19 9.05 3.87 -1.65
C GLY A 19 8.26 2.74 -2.30
N VAL A 20 8.22 1.53 -1.72
CA VAL A 20 7.38 0.42 -2.20
C VAL A 20 5.90 0.73 -1.99
N TRP A 21 5.09 0.53 -3.03
CA TRP A 21 3.64 0.62 -2.95
C TRP A 21 3.00 -0.75 -2.76
N TRP A 22 2.02 -0.79 -1.88
CA TRP A 22 1.20 -1.96 -1.59
C TRP A 22 -0.28 -1.64 -1.74
N GLY A 23 -1.02 -2.65 -2.20
CA GLY A 23 -2.48 -2.68 -2.17
C GLY A 23 -2.95 -3.65 -1.10
N TYR A 24 -4.00 -3.29 -0.38
CA TYR A 24 -4.57 -4.07 0.71
C TYR A 24 -6.08 -4.23 0.55
N GLN A 25 -6.60 -5.41 0.88
CA GLN A 25 -8.04 -5.68 0.91
C GLN A 25 -8.72 -4.97 2.08
N VAL A 26 -8.07 -4.94 3.24
CA VAL A 26 -8.52 -4.23 4.45
C VAL A 26 -7.59 -3.07 4.76
N GLU A 27 -7.99 -2.20 5.69
CA GLU A 27 -7.13 -1.09 6.14
C GLU A 27 -5.87 -1.67 6.80
N PRO A 28 -4.64 -1.39 6.33
CA PRO A 28 -3.42 -1.98 6.87
C PRO A 28 -3.01 -1.36 8.21
N ASN A 29 -2.17 -2.08 8.96
CA ASN A 29 -1.56 -1.60 10.20
C ASN A 29 -0.23 -0.91 9.90
N GLN A 30 0.06 0.13 10.68
CA GLN A 30 1.32 0.86 10.61
C GLN A 30 2.43 0.12 11.37
N SER A 31 3.60 0.00 10.76
CA SER A 31 4.87 -0.42 11.38
C SER A 31 5.88 0.76 11.41
N HIS A 32 7.12 0.51 11.84
CA HIS A 32 8.15 1.54 11.94
C HIS A 32 8.65 2.06 10.58
N SER A 33 8.53 1.25 9.52
CA SER A 33 9.08 1.54 8.18
C SER A 33 8.13 1.23 7.04
N GLY A 34 6.89 0.88 7.33
CA GLY A 34 5.93 0.50 6.30
C GLY A 34 4.58 0.11 6.84
N TRP A 35 3.77 -0.44 5.96
CA TRP A 35 2.42 -0.93 6.21
C TRP A 35 2.39 -2.45 6.09
N TYR A 36 1.54 -3.12 6.87
CA TYR A 36 1.41 -4.56 6.81
C TYR A 36 -0.05 -5.01 6.96
N GLU A 37 -0.33 -6.20 6.47
CA GLU A 37 -1.65 -6.85 6.54
C GLU A 37 -2.06 -7.12 8.01
N ASN A 38 -3.35 -6.93 8.32
CA ASN A 38 -3.89 -7.09 9.66
C ASN A 38 -4.21 -8.54 10.05
N GLU A 39 -3.52 -9.52 9.47
CA GLU A 39 -3.86 -10.96 9.55
C GLU A 39 -5.27 -11.29 9.01
N VAL A 40 -5.90 -10.33 8.33
CA VAL A 40 -7.24 -10.41 7.78
C VAL A 40 -7.19 -9.78 6.38
N GLY A 41 -7.34 -10.57 5.33
CA GLY A 41 -7.41 -10.11 3.94
C GLY A 41 -6.07 -10.09 3.21
N ASP A 42 -6.09 -9.91 1.89
CA ASP A 42 -4.88 -10.03 1.08
C ASP A 42 -4.09 -8.71 0.93
N SER A 43 -2.80 -8.83 0.62
CA SER A 43 -1.92 -7.73 0.19
C SER A 43 -1.20 -8.04 -1.13
N VAL A 44 -0.90 -7.00 -1.91
CA VAL A 44 -0.20 -7.13 -3.20
C VAL A 44 0.79 -6.00 -3.40
N TYR A 45 1.97 -6.35 -3.91
CA TYR A 45 2.97 -5.38 -4.36
C TYR A 45 2.49 -4.67 -5.63
N LEU A 46 2.44 -3.33 -5.60
CA LEU A 46 1.97 -2.50 -6.71
C LEU A 46 3.11 -1.82 -7.50
N GLY A 47 4.33 -1.82 -6.95
CA GLY A 47 5.49 -1.23 -7.63
C GLY A 47 6.36 -0.36 -6.74
N LEU A 48 7.42 0.18 -7.34
CA LEU A 48 8.28 1.18 -6.71
C LEU A 48 7.85 2.59 -7.15
N GLY A 49 7.64 3.45 -6.16
CA GLY A 49 7.40 4.88 -6.34
C GLY A 49 8.60 5.74 -5.94
N GLN A 50 8.41 7.06 -5.92
CA GLN A 50 9.38 7.98 -5.35
C GLN A 50 9.38 7.84 -3.82
N VAL A 51 10.56 7.66 -3.23
CA VAL A 51 10.76 7.68 -1.77
C VAL A 51 10.33 9.03 -1.21
N THR A 52 9.63 9.03 -0.08
CA THR A 52 9.14 10.24 0.59
C THR A 52 9.20 10.10 2.10
N ASP A 53 9.58 11.17 2.79
CA ASP A 53 9.56 11.23 4.26
C ASP A 53 8.12 11.26 4.81
N GLU A 54 7.14 11.61 3.96
CA GLU A 54 5.71 11.70 4.27
C GLU A 54 4.95 10.39 3.97
N TRP A 55 5.64 9.25 3.93
CA TRP A 55 5.05 7.94 3.56
C TRP A 55 3.87 7.55 4.47
N LEU A 56 3.85 8.00 5.73
CA LEU A 56 2.72 7.82 6.65
C LEU A 56 1.42 8.45 6.15
N SER A 57 1.52 9.55 5.40
CA SER A 57 0.38 10.27 4.84
C SER A 57 -0.10 9.65 3.51
N THR A 58 0.55 8.59 3.03
CA THR A 58 0.21 7.96 1.75
C THR A 58 -0.90 6.93 1.84
N LEU A 59 -1.26 6.47 3.04
CA LEU A 59 -2.39 5.55 3.24
C LEU A 59 -3.67 6.19 2.72
N LYS A 60 -4.29 5.55 1.73
CA LYS A 60 -5.53 6.01 1.10
C LYS A 60 -6.46 4.86 0.83
N ARG A 61 -7.74 5.11 1.07
CA ARG A 61 -8.82 4.24 0.60
C ARG A 61 -9.12 4.57 -0.86
N VAL A 62 -9.24 3.54 -1.70
CA VAL A 62 -9.47 3.68 -3.16
C VAL A 62 -10.83 3.13 -3.61
N LYS A 63 -11.65 2.63 -2.69
CA LYS A 63 -13.00 2.11 -2.94
C LYS A 63 -14.02 2.54 -1.90
#